data_AF-A0A2V7W780-F1
#
_entry.id   AF-A0A2V7W780-F1
#
_cell.length_a   1.000
_cell.length_b   1.000
_cell.length_c   1.000
_cell.angle_alpha   90.00
_cell.angle_beta   90.00
_cell.angle_gamma   90.00
#
_symmetry.space_group_name_H-M   'P 1'
#
loop_
_entity.id
_entity.type
_entity.pdbx_description
1 polymer ?
#
loop_
_entity_poly.entity_id
_entity_poly.type
_entity_poly.pdbx_seq_one_letter_code
_entity_poly.pdbx_strand_id
1 'polypeptide(L)'
;MHDLGGGDEERIAGRVRVIGGDVEVAHAEGEETLVPIKHRVREREEPRERDDDGQDEENVLLRARQTAPFSQIWPGDGRHGRQRRLARPSWDVVANGMISAENSRKGVRRRWYLDLHGIRREGTKESGFSYRLPNGSIVSDDKVLARIRKLRIPPAWRDVRIARGDAAPLQAVGVDKKGRTQYLYHSRFRAQREEAKFKRVVEFGESLPALRRRVRADLNRGKHASRRDDALQRERVLASMVRLIDQGFFRIGNDKSAKSESTFGLSTIRGSHVKVDRDVVLFEYVGKWRKKQKRAVRDHDVATIIEQLKKKRGAELFKFQQNGKVCDVKDRHVNEYIQSIIGRDFTAKDFRTWAGTLLCSIALALQEQGASKAERKRRLRKAITATAEQLGNTPAVCRSSYICPRLIDEYTSGRPFEMLRKTRRGNPVSRTGLSIEEKALLKFLRETIADRRRAPRAAA
;
A
#
# COMPACT_ATOMS: atom_id res chain seq x y z
N MET A 1 -17.24 36.42 64.30
CA MET A 1 -17.77 37.74 63.87
C MET A 1 -18.34 37.54 62.47
N HIS A 2 -19.65 37.31 62.36
CA HIS A 2 -20.50 37.29 61.13
C HIS A 2 -20.05 36.47 59.89
N ASP A 3 -20.94 35.86 59.09
CA ASP A 3 -22.27 35.32 59.37
C ASP A 3 -22.66 34.29 58.28
N LEU A 4 -23.67 33.49 58.60
CA LEU A 4 -24.65 32.75 57.80
C LEU A 4 -24.62 32.70 56.25
N GLY A 5 -25.11 31.56 55.74
CA GLY A 5 -25.79 31.42 54.42
C GLY A 5 -25.07 30.47 53.46
N GLY A 6 -25.66 29.40 52.94
CA GLY A 6 -27.06 28.93 52.95
C GLY A 6 -27.50 28.59 51.51
N GLY A 7 -28.33 27.56 51.33
CA GLY A 7 -28.89 27.19 50.00
C GLY A 7 -28.83 25.70 49.70
N ASP A 8 -29.98 25.05 49.88
CA ASP A 8 -30.23 23.64 49.56
C ASP A 8 -30.54 23.39 48.07
N GLU A 9 -30.59 22.10 47.71
CA GLU A 9 -31.39 21.53 46.60
C GLU A 9 -31.00 21.90 45.13
N GLU A 10 -31.19 21.04 44.12
CA GLU A 10 -31.90 19.75 44.06
C GLU A 10 -31.27 18.71 43.09
N ARG A 11 -31.92 17.54 43.02
CA ARG A 11 -31.58 16.29 42.29
C ARG A 11 -31.66 16.48 40.75
N ILE A 12 -31.28 15.57 39.84
CA ILE A 12 -31.69 14.16 39.59
C ILE A 12 -30.60 13.57 38.66
N ALA A 13 -29.79 12.56 39.03
CA ALA A 13 -30.06 11.13 39.28
C ALA A 13 -30.18 10.24 38.01
N GLY A 14 -29.39 9.14 37.99
CA GLY A 14 -29.37 8.11 36.92
C GLY A 14 -27.94 7.59 36.64
N ARG A 15 -27.37 6.67 37.44
CA ARG A 15 -27.43 5.20 37.29
C ARG A 15 -26.94 4.70 35.91
N VAL A 16 -26.08 3.68 35.76
CA VAL A 16 -25.47 2.74 36.74
C VAL A 16 -24.19 2.09 36.18
N ARG A 17 -23.46 1.35 37.03
CA ARG A 17 -22.38 0.36 36.76
C ARG A 17 -22.68 -0.55 35.54
N VAL A 18 -21.73 -1.26 34.91
CA VAL A 18 -20.91 -2.37 35.46
C VAL A 18 -19.58 -2.52 34.70
N ILE A 19 -18.54 -2.96 35.43
CA ILE A 19 -17.23 -3.38 34.92
C ILE A 19 -17.11 -4.91 35.08
N GLY A 20 -16.51 -5.54 34.08
CA GLY A 20 -15.88 -6.87 34.04
C GLY A 20 -15.15 -6.93 32.69
N GLY A 21 -13.89 -7.35 32.56
CA GLY A 21 -13.24 -8.48 33.25
C GLY A 21 -13.62 -9.76 32.48
N ASP A 22 -12.71 -10.52 31.83
CA ASP A 22 -11.23 -10.49 31.83
C ASP A 22 -10.65 -11.02 30.50
N VAL A 23 -9.37 -10.75 30.24
CA VAL A 23 -8.42 -11.69 29.59
C VAL A 23 -7.03 -11.44 30.19
N GLU A 24 -6.35 -12.51 30.60
CA GLU A 24 -5.18 -12.52 31.46
C GLU A 24 -3.91 -11.86 30.88
N VAL A 25 -3.04 -11.40 31.79
CA VAL A 25 -1.68 -10.94 31.49
C VAL A 25 -0.68 -12.06 31.84
N ALA A 26 -0.16 -12.74 30.81
CA ALA A 26 1.01 -13.60 30.98
C ALA A 26 2.29 -12.76 30.91
N HIS A 27 2.95 -12.53 32.05
CA HIS A 27 4.28 -11.93 32.09
C HIS A 27 5.37 -12.95 31.73
N ALA A 28 5.93 -12.81 30.54
CA ALA A 28 7.24 -13.36 30.18
C ALA A 28 7.98 -12.35 29.29
N GLU A 29 9.24 -12.10 29.63
CA GLU A 29 10.09 -10.98 29.21
C GLU A 29 10.18 -10.75 27.68
N GLY A 30 10.21 -9.47 27.27
CA GLY A 30 11.06 -9.08 26.11
C GLY A 30 10.44 -8.44 24.85
N GLU A 31 9.15 -8.08 24.78
CA GLU A 31 8.65 -7.19 23.71
C GLU A 31 7.71 -6.10 24.23
N GLU A 32 8.21 -4.86 24.34
CA GLU A 32 7.41 -3.62 24.42
C GLU A 32 7.99 -2.52 23.53
N THR A 33 7.24 -1.54 23.00
CA THR A 33 5.80 -1.45 22.71
C THR A 33 5.61 -0.36 21.64
N LEU A 34 4.41 -0.32 21.04
CA LEU A 34 3.88 0.72 20.15
C LEU A 34 4.22 2.15 20.61
N VAL A 35 4.43 3.08 19.68
CA VAL A 35 4.70 4.51 19.98
C VAL A 35 3.42 5.36 19.82
N PRO A 36 2.70 5.70 20.92
CA PRO A 36 1.79 6.84 20.94
C PRO A 36 2.57 8.15 21.08
N ILE A 37 2.00 9.25 20.57
CA ILE A 37 2.58 10.60 20.72
C ILE A 37 2.33 11.07 22.16
N LYS A 38 3.40 11.22 22.96
CA LYS A 38 3.30 11.65 24.37
C LYS A 38 2.66 13.04 24.51
N HIS A 39 1.49 13.10 25.13
CA HIS A 39 1.14 14.24 26.00
C HIS A 39 1.81 14.04 27.36
N ARG A 40 2.17 15.14 28.04
CA ARG A 40 2.89 15.12 29.33
C ARG A 40 1.96 15.63 30.42
N VAL A 41 1.64 14.78 31.39
CA VAL A 41 1.00 15.12 32.68
C VAL A 41 1.89 14.51 33.78
N ARG A 42 1.92 15.14 34.96
CA ARG A 42 2.87 14.83 36.05
C ARG A 42 2.40 13.65 36.92
N GLU A 43 3.36 12.99 37.55
CA GLU A 43 3.18 11.91 38.54
C GLU A 43 2.85 12.45 39.94
N ARG A 44 2.16 11.61 40.74
CA ARG A 44 2.20 11.43 42.21
C ARG A 44 1.31 10.21 42.52
N GLU A 45 1.91 9.06 42.83
CA GLU A 45 2.16 8.53 44.19
C GLU A 45 0.94 7.80 44.79
N GLU A 46 1.04 6.46 44.87
CA GLU A 46 0.16 5.54 45.62
C GLU A 46 0.52 5.52 47.11
N PRO A 47 -0.29 4.89 48.00
CA PRO A 47 0.07 3.51 48.38
C PRO A 47 -1.06 2.56 48.88
N ARG A 48 -0.89 1.24 48.64
CA ARG A 48 -1.21 0.08 49.54
C ARG A 48 -2.70 -0.25 49.85
N GLU A 49 -3.15 -1.48 50.15
CA GLU A 49 -2.56 -2.85 50.19
C GLU A 49 -3.68 -3.94 50.28
N ARG A 50 -3.29 -5.23 50.18
CA ARG A 50 -3.94 -6.49 50.64
C ARG A 50 -4.96 -7.22 49.72
N ASP A 51 -4.52 -8.41 49.26
CA ASP A 51 -4.97 -9.78 49.62
C ASP A 51 -6.51 -10.04 49.63
N ASP A 52 -7.06 -11.07 48.98
CA ASP A 52 -6.86 -12.50 49.33
C ASP A 52 -7.35 -13.50 48.22
N ASP A 53 -7.08 -14.79 48.45
CA ASP A 53 -7.27 -16.04 47.66
C ASP A 53 -8.58 -16.31 46.86
N GLY A 54 -8.54 -17.30 45.95
CA GLY A 54 -9.73 -18.17 45.72
C GLY A 54 -10.03 -18.79 44.34
N GLN A 55 -9.27 -19.80 43.92
CA GLN A 55 -9.73 -21.09 43.32
C GLN A 55 -10.68 -21.22 42.07
N ASP A 56 -10.16 -22.05 41.14
CA ASP A 56 -10.78 -23.23 40.47
C ASP A 56 -11.81 -23.15 39.31
N GLU A 57 -11.42 -23.82 38.19
CA GLU A 57 -12.14 -24.87 37.41
C GLU A 57 -13.60 -24.68 36.91
N GLU A 58 -14.10 -25.24 35.79
CA GLU A 58 -13.60 -25.87 34.54
C GLU A 58 -14.84 -26.00 33.58
N ASN A 59 -14.69 -26.47 32.34
CA ASN A 59 -15.72 -27.23 31.57
C ASN A 59 -17.01 -26.53 31.01
N VAL A 60 -17.71 -27.02 29.96
CA VAL A 60 -17.33 -27.75 28.72
C VAL A 60 -18.47 -27.76 27.66
N LEU A 61 -18.11 -27.61 26.36
CA LEU A 61 -18.68 -28.13 25.07
C LEU A 61 -20.21 -28.23 24.71
N LEU A 62 -20.41 -28.51 23.39
CA LEU A 62 -21.56 -29.14 22.66
C LEU A 62 -22.60 -28.18 22.03
N ARG A 63 -22.75 -28.07 20.68
CA ARG A 63 -23.32 -28.98 19.61
C ARG A 63 -24.88 -29.01 19.62
N ALA A 64 -25.64 -29.11 18.51
CA ALA A 64 -25.44 -29.07 17.03
C ALA A 64 -26.83 -29.07 16.28
N ARG A 65 -26.86 -29.38 14.96
CA ARG A 65 -28.01 -29.80 14.06
C ARG A 65 -28.73 -28.69 13.22
N GLN A 66 -28.80 -28.74 11.87
CA GLN A 66 -29.69 -29.45 10.87
C GLN A 66 -31.08 -28.75 10.67
N THR A 67 -31.76 -28.65 9.50
CA THR A 67 -31.58 -29.18 8.10
C THR A 67 -32.20 -28.24 6.99
N ALA A 68 -32.71 -28.75 5.84
CA ALA A 68 -33.46 -28.08 4.73
C ALA A 68 -34.66 -28.99 4.28
N PRO A 69 -35.35 -28.91 3.09
CA PRO A 69 -35.52 -27.89 2.02
C PRO A 69 -37.01 -27.71 1.51
N PHE A 70 -37.31 -26.84 0.51
CA PHE A 70 -38.46 -26.99 -0.44
C PHE A 70 -38.34 -26.16 -1.76
N SER A 71 -39.23 -26.38 -2.73
CA SER A 71 -39.16 -26.02 -4.17
C SER A 71 -40.21 -24.99 -4.69
N GLN A 72 -40.10 -24.67 -6.00
CA GLN A 72 -40.91 -23.86 -6.97
C GLN A 72 -42.39 -23.57 -6.63
N ILE A 73 -43.10 -22.52 -7.12
CA ILE A 73 -43.45 -22.09 -8.51
C ILE A 73 -44.05 -20.64 -8.45
N TRP A 74 -44.04 -19.82 -9.52
CA TRP A 74 -45.20 -18.96 -9.95
C TRP A 74 -44.99 -18.41 -11.38
N PRO A 75 -46.06 -18.26 -12.21
CA PRO A 75 -45.99 -17.79 -13.61
C PRO A 75 -45.98 -16.25 -13.76
N GLY A 76 -45.80 -15.77 -15.00
CA GLY A 76 -45.99 -14.37 -15.37
C GLY A 76 -46.27 -14.18 -16.87
N ASP A 77 -47.47 -13.71 -17.19
CA ASP A 77 -47.90 -13.23 -18.50
C ASP A 77 -48.42 -11.78 -18.37
N GLY A 78 -48.44 -11.02 -19.47
CA GLY A 78 -49.35 -9.89 -19.61
C GLY A 78 -48.80 -8.45 -19.45
N ARG A 79 -48.51 -7.82 -20.59
CA ARG A 79 -48.87 -6.41 -20.97
C ARG A 79 -48.31 -5.26 -20.09
N HIS A 80 -47.32 -4.51 -20.57
CA HIS A 80 -47.45 -3.33 -21.47
C HIS A 80 -47.94 -2.02 -20.81
N GLY A 81 -47.00 -1.09 -20.59
CA GLY A 81 -47.25 0.34 -20.31
C GLY A 81 -46.10 1.20 -20.85
N ARG A 82 -46.38 2.11 -21.80
CA ARG A 82 -45.34 2.89 -22.50
C ARG A 82 -44.87 4.09 -21.67
N GLN A 83 -43.56 4.29 -21.50
CA GLN A 83 -43.00 5.64 -21.30
C GLN A 83 -41.73 5.90 -22.13
N ARG A 84 -41.68 7.15 -22.62
CA ARG A 84 -40.73 7.82 -23.51
C ARG A 84 -39.29 7.27 -23.59
N ARG A 85 -38.84 7.00 -24.83
CA ARG A 85 -37.43 6.81 -25.18
C ARG A 85 -36.65 8.10 -24.94
N LEU A 86 -35.65 8.07 -24.06
CA LEU A 86 -34.45 8.90 -24.18
C LEU A 86 -33.32 8.01 -24.70
N ALA A 87 -32.60 8.47 -25.72
CA ALA A 87 -31.63 7.66 -26.45
C ALA A 87 -30.45 7.25 -25.55
N ARG A 88 -30.18 5.95 -25.48
CA ARG A 88 -28.96 5.38 -24.91
C ARG A 88 -27.97 5.18 -26.05
N PRO A 89 -26.76 5.77 -26.05
CA PRO A 89 -25.75 5.41 -27.02
C PRO A 89 -25.36 3.94 -26.85
N SER A 90 -25.42 3.19 -27.94
CA SER A 90 -25.02 1.79 -27.97
C SER A 90 -23.52 1.64 -27.80
N TRP A 91 -23.12 0.73 -26.91
CA TRP A 91 -21.78 0.16 -26.96
C TRP A 91 -21.79 -0.89 -28.07
N ASP A 92 -21.20 -0.56 -29.23
CA ASP A 92 -20.36 -1.47 -30.03
C ASP A 92 -19.83 -0.79 -31.31
N VAL A 93 -18.64 -1.22 -31.73
CA VAL A 93 -17.92 -0.90 -32.99
C VAL A 93 -17.59 0.57 -33.30
N VAL A 94 -16.40 1.02 -32.86
CA VAL A 94 -15.36 1.46 -33.82
C VAL A 94 -14.02 0.89 -33.35
N ALA A 95 -13.49 -0.06 -34.11
CA ALA A 95 -12.10 -0.50 -33.98
C ALA A 95 -11.24 0.21 -35.03
N ASN A 96 -10.36 1.12 -34.61
CA ASN A 96 -9.02 1.41 -35.16
C ASN A 96 -8.51 2.79 -34.68
N GLY A 97 -7.18 2.94 -34.56
CA GLY A 97 -6.54 4.24 -34.32
C GLY A 97 -5.81 4.39 -32.98
N MET A 98 -4.51 4.08 -32.96
CA MET A 98 -3.50 4.64 -32.05
C MET A 98 -3.80 4.68 -30.54
N ILE A 99 -4.06 3.51 -29.94
CA ILE A 99 -4.06 3.37 -28.47
C ILE A 99 -2.62 3.45 -27.92
N SER A 100 -2.30 4.52 -27.21
CA SER A 100 -1.06 4.60 -26.42
C SER A 100 -1.07 3.54 -25.31
N ALA A 101 -0.22 2.54 -25.48
CA ALA A 101 -0.26 1.27 -24.74
C ALA A 101 1.05 1.01 -23.99
N GLU A 102 1.67 2.09 -23.54
CA GLU A 102 3.12 2.14 -23.51
C GLU A 102 3.76 1.65 -22.20
N ASN A 103 3.07 1.70 -21.05
CA ASN A 103 3.67 1.32 -19.76
C ASN A 103 3.33 -0.09 -19.25
N SER A 104 2.23 -0.72 -19.67
CA SER A 104 1.95 -2.14 -19.36
C SER A 104 2.62 -3.11 -20.34
N ARG A 105 2.74 -2.76 -21.64
CA ARG A 105 3.39 -3.61 -22.66
C ARG A 105 4.90 -3.75 -22.50
N LYS A 106 5.57 -2.80 -21.81
CA LYS A 106 7.06 -2.75 -21.67
C LYS A 106 7.68 -3.96 -20.95
N GLY A 107 6.98 -4.62 -20.03
CA GLY A 107 7.50 -5.81 -19.33
C GLY A 107 7.55 -7.05 -20.24
N VAL A 108 6.41 -7.36 -20.86
CA VAL A 108 6.23 -8.54 -21.71
C VAL A 108 7.11 -8.45 -22.97
N ARG A 109 7.12 -7.30 -23.66
CA ARG A 109 8.00 -7.08 -24.84
C ARG A 109 9.48 -7.31 -24.54
N ARG A 110 9.97 -6.99 -23.32
CA ARG A 110 11.39 -7.11 -22.97
C ARG A 110 11.82 -8.55 -22.64
N ARG A 111 10.96 -9.37 -22.04
CA ARG A 111 11.24 -10.82 -21.92
C ARG A 111 11.16 -11.48 -23.29
N TRP A 112 10.08 -11.24 -24.03
CA TRP A 112 9.87 -11.78 -25.38
C TRP A 112 11.02 -11.44 -26.34
N TYR A 113 11.51 -10.19 -26.35
CA TYR A 113 12.68 -9.79 -27.13
C TYR A 113 13.94 -10.58 -26.74
N LEU A 114 14.15 -10.89 -25.45
CA LEU A 114 15.28 -11.70 -25.01
C LEU A 114 15.06 -13.21 -25.22
N ASP A 115 13.83 -13.69 -25.33
CA ASP A 115 13.56 -15.07 -25.77
C ASP A 115 13.88 -15.27 -27.26
N LEU A 116 13.61 -14.27 -28.11
CA LEU A 116 13.88 -14.33 -29.55
C LEU A 116 15.31 -13.92 -29.95
N HIS A 117 15.91 -12.94 -29.27
CA HIS A 117 17.17 -12.31 -29.70
C HIS A 117 18.27 -12.33 -28.62
N GLY A 118 18.00 -12.91 -27.45
CA GLY A 118 18.95 -13.01 -26.36
C GLY A 118 19.84 -14.24 -26.43
N ILE A 119 20.97 -14.18 -25.73
CA ILE A 119 21.83 -15.33 -25.44
C ILE A 119 21.11 -16.21 -24.41
N ARG A 120 20.97 -17.50 -24.70
CA ARG A 120 20.49 -18.53 -23.76
C ARG A 120 21.65 -19.00 -22.89
N ARG A 121 21.40 -19.22 -21.60
CA ARG A 121 22.32 -19.97 -20.71
C ARG A 121 21.79 -21.38 -20.54
N GLU A 122 22.66 -22.36 -20.74
CA GLU A 122 22.40 -23.79 -20.59
C GLU A 122 23.38 -24.39 -19.57
N GLY A 123 23.11 -25.62 -19.11
CA GLY A 123 23.87 -26.28 -18.05
C GLY A 123 23.52 -25.81 -16.63
N THR A 124 24.27 -26.32 -15.64
CA THR A 124 24.04 -26.04 -14.20
C THR A 124 25.31 -25.50 -13.53
N LYS A 125 25.33 -25.34 -12.20
CA LYS A 125 26.56 -24.98 -11.49
C LYS A 125 27.55 -26.16 -11.49
N GLU A 126 27.02 -27.38 -11.50
CA GLU A 126 27.70 -28.66 -11.35
C GLU A 126 28.29 -29.12 -12.69
N SER A 127 27.52 -29.04 -13.79
CA SER A 127 28.02 -29.36 -15.15
C SER A 127 28.69 -28.17 -15.87
N GLY A 128 28.71 -27.00 -15.24
CA GLY A 128 29.15 -25.75 -15.86
C GLY A 128 28.07 -25.10 -16.73
N PHE A 129 28.26 -23.81 -17.03
CA PHE A 129 27.33 -23.03 -17.85
C PHE A 129 27.88 -22.79 -19.25
N SER A 130 27.12 -23.18 -20.26
CA SER A 130 27.35 -22.80 -21.66
C SER A 130 26.39 -21.69 -22.09
N TYR A 131 26.73 -20.99 -23.16
CA TYR A 131 25.97 -19.85 -23.66
C TYR A 131 25.76 -20.00 -25.17
N ARG A 132 24.50 -19.87 -25.62
CA ARG A 132 24.15 -19.98 -27.05
C ARG A 132 23.47 -18.72 -27.57
N LEU A 133 23.79 -18.35 -28.80
CA LEU A 133 23.06 -17.31 -29.54
C LEU A 133 21.67 -17.81 -29.99
N PRO A 134 20.78 -16.91 -30.46
CA PRO A 134 19.47 -17.29 -30.99
C PRO A 134 19.51 -18.34 -32.10
N ASN A 135 20.51 -18.26 -32.99
CA ASN A 135 20.79 -19.22 -34.07
C ASN A 135 21.41 -20.56 -33.59
N GLY A 136 21.55 -20.78 -32.27
CA GLY A 136 22.06 -22.03 -31.68
C GLY A 136 23.58 -22.14 -31.56
N SER A 137 24.35 -21.24 -32.19
CA SER A 137 25.82 -21.27 -32.11
C SER A 137 26.33 -20.93 -30.70
N ILE A 138 27.42 -21.56 -30.28
CA ILE A 138 28.05 -21.34 -28.97
C ILE A 138 28.70 -19.94 -28.94
N VAL A 139 28.61 -19.25 -27.81
CA VAL A 139 29.31 -17.99 -27.55
C VAL A 139 30.72 -18.32 -27.03
N SER A 140 31.72 -18.21 -27.89
CA SER A 140 33.14 -18.35 -27.57
C SER A 140 33.86 -17.01 -27.32
N ASP A 141 33.27 -15.88 -27.70
CA ASP A 141 33.86 -14.54 -27.53
C ASP A 141 34.10 -14.19 -26.05
N ASP A 142 35.37 -14.08 -25.66
CA ASP A 142 35.80 -13.77 -24.30
C ASP A 142 35.29 -12.43 -23.77
N LYS A 143 35.13 -11.40 -24.60
CA LYS A 143 34.56 -10.11 -24.19
C LYS A 143 33.08 -10.27 -23.83
N VAL A 144 32.35 -11.09 -24.60
CA VAL A 144 30.95 -11.41 -24.30
C VAL A 144 30.85 -12.27 -23.03
N LEU A 145 31.69 -13.30 -22.88
CA LEU A 145 31.72 -14.15 -21.69
C LEU A 145 32.11 -13.37 -20.43
N ALA A 146 33.12 -12.50 -20.49
CA ALA A 146 33.51 -11.61 -19.39
C ALA A 146 32.38 -10.66 -18.99
N ARG A 147 31.65 -10.07 -19.95
CA ARG A 147 30.45 -9.27 -19.67
C ARG A 147 29.38 -10.09 -18.94
N ILE A 148 29.09 -11.32 -19.40
CA ILE A 148 28.10 -12.20 -18.76
C ILE A 148 28.51 -12.54 -17.32
N ARG A 149 29.78 -12.89 -17.07
CA ARG A 149 30.33 -13.12 -15.73
C ARG A 149 30.13 -11.88 -14.83
N LYS A 150 30.39 -10.67 -15.36
CA LYS A 150 30.20 -9.39 -14.65
C LYS A 150 28.74 -9.10 -14.26
N LEU A 151 27.75 -9.65 -14.97
CA LEU A 151 26.33 -9.54 -14.58
C LEU A 151 26.00 -10.31 -13.29
N ARG A 152 26.84 -11.25 -12.84
CA ARG A 152 26.64 -12.07 -11.62
C ARG A 152 25.24 -12.71 -11.55
N ILE A 153 24.77 -13.25 -12.69
CA ILE A 153 23.46 -13.91 -12.79
C ILE A 153 23.45 -15.14 -11.88
N PRO A 154 22.55 -15.24 -10.88
CA PRO A 154 22.58 -16.33 -9.92
C PRO A 154 22.59 -17.71 -10.59
N PRO A 155 23.44 -18.66 -10.13
CA PRO A 155 23.56 -19.97 -10.78
C PRO A 155 22.25 -20.75 -10.73
N ALA A 156 21.47 -20.58 -9.64
CA ALA A 156 20.19 -21.24 -9.44
C ALA A 156 19.00 -20.65 -10.23
N TRP A 157 19.23 -19.75 -11.20
CA TRP A 157 18.20 -19.31 -12.14
C TRP A 157 18.10 -20.26 -13.34
N ARG A 158 16.87 -20.68 -13.65
CA ARG A 158 16.48 -21.43 -14.85
C ARG A 158 15.98 -20.50 -15.96
N ASP A 159 15.83 -21.01 -17.17
CA ASP A 159 15.27 -20.29 -18.33
C ASP A 159 15.89 -18.91 -18.59
N VAL A 160 17.19 -18.80 -18.37
CA VAL A 160 17.92 -17.54 -18.45
C VAL A 160 18.08 -17.11 -19.90
N ARG A 161 17.75 -15.84 -20.14
CA ARG A 161 18.03 -15.08 -21.37
C ARG A 161 18.83 -13.85 -21.02
N ILE A 162 19.81 -13.52 -21.85
CA ILE A 162 20.78 -12.44 -21.60
C ILE A 162 20.83 -11.55 -22.84
N ALA A 163 20.82 -10.23 -22.67
CA ALA A 163 20.98 -9.29 -23.78
C ALA A 163 22.35 -9.47 -24.44
N ARG A 164 22.42 -9.32 -25.78
CA ARG A 164 23.68 -9.42 -26.54
C ARG A 164 24.67 -8.29 -26.23
N GLY A 165 24.19 -7.07 -25.99
CA GLY A 165 25.01 -5.89 -25.65
C GLY A 165 24.73 -5.31 -24.24
N ASP A 166 25.63 -4.46 -23.75
CA ASP A 166 25.52 -3.76 -22.45
C ASP A 166 24.52 -2.57 -22.49
N ALA A 167 24.32 -1.97 -23.67
CA ALA A 167 23.36 -0.88 -23.89
C ALA A 167 21.89 -1.25 -23.63
N ALA A 168 21.53 -2.55 -23.60
CA ALA A 168 20.16 -2.98 -23.37
C ALA A 168 19.70 -2.67 -21.92
N PRO A 169 18.53 -2.00 -21.72
CA PRO A 169 18.04 -1.69 -20.38
C PRO A 169 17.85 -2.91 -19.49
N LEU A 170 17.33 -4.01 -20.05
CA LEU A 170 17.25 -5.32 -19.42
C LEU A 170 18.45 -6.15 -19.90
N GLN A 171 19.33 -6.54 -18.98
CA GLN A 171 20.55 -7.31 -19.26
C GLN A 171 20.35 -8.81 -19.15
N ALA A 172 19.56 -9.27 -18.18
CA ALA A 172 19.20 -10.68 -18.08
C ALA A 172 17.82 -10.87 -17.45
N VAL A 173 17.21 -12.01 -17.75
CA VAL A 173 15.92 -12.43 -17.18
C VAL A 173 15.90 -13.95 -17.07
N GLY A 174 15.39 -14.49 -15.96
CA GLY A 174 15.34 -15.93 -15.70
C GLY A 174 14.32 -16.26 -14.62
N VAL A 175 14.23 -17.52 -14.21
CA VAL A 175 13.28 -18.03 -13.22
C VAL A 175 14.04 -18.49 -11.99
N ASP A 176 13.73 -17.96 -10.79
CA ASP A 176 14.42 -18.35 -9.56
C ASP A 176 14.00 -19.74 -9.03
N LYS A 177 14.67 -20.23 -7.96
CA LYS A 177 14.31 -21.50 -7.30
C LYS A 177 12.84 -21.59 -6.88
N LYS A 178 12.15 -20.45 -6.69
CA LYS A 178 10.72 -20.36 -6.31
C LYS A 178 9.77 -20.20 -7.50
N GLY A 179 10.26 -20.40 -8.73
CA GLY A 179 9.43 -20.29 -9.95
C GLY A 179 9.10 -18.86 -10.36
N ARG A 180 9.75 -17.84 -9.79
CA ARG A 180 9.43 -16.43 -10.06
C ARG A 180 10.35 -15.86 -11.13
N THR A 181 9.80 -15.20 -12.14
CA THR A 181 10.60 -14.50 -13.16
C THR A 181 11.34 -13.31 -12.52
N GLN A 182 12.66 -13.37 -12.52
CA GLN A 182 13.56 -12.32 -12.04
C GLN A 182 14.20 -11.57 -13.21
N TYR A 183 14.49 -10.28 -13.00
CA TYR A 183 14.99 -9.37 -14.03
C TYR A 183 16.23 -8.63 -13.52
N LEU A 184 17.27 -8.56 -14.34
CA LEU A 184 18.52 -7.86 -14.07
C LEU A 184 18.69 -6.72 -15.08
N TYR A 185 18.70 -5.49 -14.60
CA TYR A 185 18.76 -4.28 -15.43
C TYR A 185 20.17 -3.67 -15.44
N HIS A 186 20.56 -3.03 -16.54
CA HIS A 186 21.87 -2.37 -16.64
C HIS A 186 21.98 -1.17 -15.67
N SER A 187 23.19 -0.92 -15.15
CA SER A 187 23.47 0.06 -14.11
C SER A 187 23.39 1.51 -14.59
N ARG A 188 23.84 1.81 -15.82
CA ARG A 188 23.81 3.18 -16.40
C ARG A 188 22.41 3.80 -16.44
N PHE A 189 21.35 2.98 -16.48
CA PHE A 189 19.96 3.46 -16.38
C PHE A 189 19.54 3.88 -14.96
N ARG A 190 20.46 4.21 -14.04
CA ARG A 190 20.08 4.76 -12.72
C ARG A 190 19.72 6.23 -12.81
N ALA A 191 20.62 7.11 -13.27
CA ALA A 191 20.41 8.56 -13.26
C ALA A 191 19.10 8.98 -13.98
N GLN A 192 18.88 8.51 -15.21
CA GLN A 192 17.63 8.78 -15.94
C GLN A 192 16.38 8.21 -15.23
N ARG A 193 16.48 7.05 -14.57
CA ARG A 193 15.35 6.50 -13.78
C ARG A 193 15.14 7.23 -12.46
N GLU A 194 16.17 7.83 -11.88
CA GLU A 194 16.08 8.63 -10.66
C GLU A 194 15.40 9.98 -10.95
N GLU A 195 15.74 10.63 -12.06
CA GLU A 195 15.06 11.84 -12.54
C GLU A 195 13.60 11.54 -12.98
N ALA A 196 13.37 10.44 -13.71
CA ALA A 196 12.01 10.02 -14.06
C ALA A 196 11.18 9.63 -12.82
N LYS A 197 11.78 8.98 -11.80
CA LYS A 197 11.14 8.69 -10.51
C LYS A 197 10.79 9.99 -9.78
N PHE A 198 11.65 11.00 -9.85
CA PHE A 198 11.43 12.30 -9.22
C PHE A 198 10.25 13.06 -9.87
N LYS A 199 10.27 13.24 -11.20
CA LYS A 199 9.15 13.85 -11.96
C LYS A 199 7.82 13.15 -11.64
N ARG A 200 7.81 11.82 -11.68
CA ARG A 200 6.65 10.99 -11.38
C ARG A 200 6.11 11.15 -9.95
N VAL A 201 6.96 11.39 -8.95
CA VAL A 201 6.52 11.63 -7.56
C VAL A 201 5.83 13.00 -7.45
N VAL A 202 6.29 14.01 -8.20
CA VAL A 202 5.63 15.32 -8.28
C VAL A 202 4.28 15.21 -8.98
N GLU A 203 4.23 14.63 -10.17
CA GLU A 203 2.99 14.43 -10.94
C GLU A 203 1.94 13.62 -10.15
N PHE A 204 2.39 12.58 -9.41
CA PHE A 204 1.50 11.82 -8.54
C PHE A 204 0.93 12.71 -7.42
N GLY A 205 1.78 13.49 -6.74
CA GLY A 205 1.34 14.44 -5.70
C GLY A 205 0.35 15.48 -6.21
N GLU A 206 0.53 15.97 -7.43
CA GLU A 206 -0.40 16.89 -8.12
C GLU A 206 -1.75 16.25 -8.43
N SER A 207 -1.78 14.94 -8.69
CA SER A 207 -3.00 14.19 -9.02
C SER A 207 -3.87 13.83 -7.80
N LEU A 208 -3.28 13.76 -6.60
CA LEU A 208 -3.96 13.29 -5.37
C LEU A 208 -5.25 14.06 -5.03
N PRO A 209 -5.37 15.39 -5.18
CA PRO A 209 -6.64 16.09 -4.95
C PRO A 209 -7.78 15.61 -5.85
N ALA A 210 -7.51 15.36 -7.15
CA ALA A 210 -8.52 14.87 -8.08
C ALA A 210 -8.95 13.44 -7.71
N LEU A 211 -7.97 12.57 -7.42
CA LEU A 211 -8.22 11.22 -6.91
C LEU A 211 -9.09 11.23 -5.65
N ARG A 212 -8.70 12.00 -4.63
CA ARG A 212 -9.34 12.01 -3.32
C ARG A 212 -10.77 12.56 -3.36
N ARG A 213 -11.04 13.54 -4.23
CA ARG A 213 -12.42 13.99 -4.54
C ARG A 213 -13.25 12.87 -5.14
N ARG A 214 -12.74 12.17 -6.16
CA ARG A 214 -13.46 11.06 -6.80
C ARG A 214 -13.69 9.88 -5.85
N VAL A 215 -12.69 9.51 -5.06
CA VAL A 215 -12.80 8.48 -4.00
C VAL A 215 -13.87 8.88 -2.97
N ARG A 216 -13.94 10.15 -2.53
CA ARG A 216 -15.03 10.59 -1.65
C ARG A 216 -16.41 10.47 -2.32
N ALA A 217 -16.54 10.87 -3.58
CA ALA A 217 -17.80 10.77 -4.30
C ALA A 217 -18.26 9.30 -4.44
N ASP A 218 -17.37 8.40 -4.83
CA ASP A 218 -17.69 6.98 -5.03
C ASP A 218 -17.97 6.23 -3.70
N LEU A 219 -17.34 6.63 -2.59
CA LEU A 219 -17.69 6.15 -1.24
C LEU A 219 -19.13 6.52 -0.84
N ASN A 220 -19.61 7.69 -1.28
CA ASN A 220 -20.95 8.20 -0.97
C ASN A 220 -22.06 7.61 -1.86
N ARG A 221 -21.76 7.16 -3.09
CA ARG A 221 -22.78 6.67 -4.06
C ARG A 221 -23.74 5.62 -3.51
N GLY A 222 -23.28 4.75 -2.62
CA GLY A 222 -24.07 3.66 -2.04
C GLY A 222 -24.71 3.95 -0.68
N LYS A 223 -24.70 5.20 -0.19
CA LYS A 223 -25.25 5.54 1.14
C LYS A 223 -26.78 5.49 1.23
N HIS A 224 -27.48 5.73 0.12
CA HIS A 224 -28.94 5.71 0.02
C HIS A 224 -29.46 4.52 -0.82
N ALA A 225 -28.66 3.48 -0.98
CA ALA A 225 -29.04 2.28 -1.72
C ALA A 225 -30.15 1.52 -0.97
N SER A 226 -31.32 1.37 -1.60
CA SER A 226 -32.50 0.74 -0.99
C SER A 226 -32.34 -0.77 -0.76
N ARG A 227 -31.43 -1.43 -1.49
CA ARG A 227 -31.05 -2.84 -1.27
C ARG A 227 -29.64 -2.91 -0.70
N ARG A 228 -29.43 -3.80 0.29
CA ARG A 228 -28.11 -4.06 0.91
C ARG A 228 -27.03 -4.49 -0.08
N ASP A 229 -27.43 -5.01 -1.23
CA ASP A 229 -26.53 -5.47 -2.28
C ASP A 229 -26.06 -4.32 -3.19
N ASP A 230 -26.94 -3.37 -3.49
CA ASP A 230 -26.58 -2.12 -4.18
C ASP A 230 -25.62 -1.24 -3.34
N ALA A 231 -25.46 -1.52 -2.05
CA ALA A 231 -24.47 -0.87 -1.19
C ALA A 231 -23.02 -1.32 -1.48
N LEU A 232 -22.78 -2.49 -2.10
CA LEU A 232 -21.45 -3.05 -2.39
C LEU A 232 -21.09 -2.99 -3.90
N GLN A 233 -21.52 -1.92 -4.57
CA GLN A 233 -21.10 -1.58 -5.93
C GLN A 233 -19.57 -1.54 -6.07
N ARG A 234 -19.09 -1.98 -7.24
CA ARG A 234 -17.66 -2.05 -7.61
C ARG A 234 -16.88 -0.79 -7.26
N GLU A 235 -17.36 0.37 -7.68
CA GLU A 235 -16.64 1.64 -7.51
C GLU A 235 -16.54 2.04 -6.03
N ARG A 236 -17.55 1.74 -5.20
CA ARG A 236 -17.56 2.04 -3.77
C ARG A 236 -16.56 1.17 -2.99
N VAL A 237 -16.48 -0.12 -3.33
CA VAL A 237 -15.51 -1.05 -2.73
C VAL A 237 -14.08 -0.71 -3.17
N LEU A 238 -13.87 -0.37 -4.45
CA LEU A 238 -12.55 0.04 -4.93
C LEU A 238 -12.12 1.39 -4.33
N ALA A 239 -13.06 2.33 -4.13
CA ALA A 239 -12.80 3.58 -3.44
C ALA A 239 -12.38 3.38 -1.97
N SER A 240 -13.00 2.45 -1.23
CA SER A 240 -12.57 2.13 0.14
C SER A 240 -11.16 1.50 0.18
N MET A 241 -10.82 0.65 -0.78
CA MET A 241 -9.47 0.11 -0.91
C MET A 241 -8.42 1.17 -1.25
N VAL A 242 -8.74 2.13 -2.13
CA VAL A 242 -7.84 3.26 -2.41
C VAL A 242 -7.70 4.18 -1.19
N ARG A 243 -8.79 4.45 -0.44
CA ARG A 243 -8.74 5.20 0.81
C ARG A 243 -7.79 4.55 1.83
N LEU A 244 -7.85 3.22 1.96
CA LEU A 244 -6.94 2.45 2.81
C LEU A 244 -5.48 2.51 2.32
N ILE A 245 -5.23 2.37 1.01
CA ILE A 245 -3.87 2.49 0.45
C ILE A 245 -3.28 3.90 0.69
N ASP A 246 -4.09 4.94 0.56
CA ASP A 246 -3.71 6.34 0.73
C ASP A 246 -3.41 6.70 2.20
N GLN A 247 -4.26 6.28 3.15
CA GLN A 247 -4.11 6.60 4.57
C GLN A 247 -3.21 5.62 5.34
N GLY A 248 -3.34 4.31 5.08
CA GLY A 248 -2.66 3.25 5.82
C GLY A 248 -1.45 2.64 5.09
N PHE A 249 -1.11 3.17 3.91
CA PHE A 249 0.05 2.78 3.09
C PHE A 249 0.10 1.28 2.73
N PHE A 250 -1.05 0.63 2.66
CA PHE A 250 -1.16 -0.81 2.41
C PHE A 250 -0.48 -1.22 1.10
N ARG A 251 0.07 -2.44 1.09
CA ARG A 251 0.38 -3.11 -0.18
C ARG A 251 -0.89 -3.73 -0.69
N ILE A 252 -1.18 -3.54 -1.99
CA ILE A 252 -2.33 -4.16 -2.64
C ILE A 252 -2.34 -5.69 -2.54
N GLY A 253 -1.17 -6.34 -2.67
CA GLY A 253 -1.09 -7.81 -2.71
C GLY A 253 -1.43 -8.38 -4.08
N ASN A 254 -1.37 -9.70 -4.22
CA ASN A 254 -1.96 -10.47 -5.33
C ASN A 254 -2.03 -11.95 -4.93
N ASP A 255 -2.94 -12.67 -5.59
CA ASP A 255 -3.26 -14.08 -5.30
C ASP A 255 -2.04 -15.01 -5.44
N LYS A 256 -1.13 -14.74 -6.39
CA LYS A 256 0.07 -15.54 -6.61
C LYS A 256 0.99 -15.50 -5.39
N SER A 257 1.25 -14.32 -4.83
CA SER A 257 2.04 -14.18 -3.59
C SER A 257 1.31 -14.70 -2.35
N ALA A 258 -0.01 -14.55 -2.27
CA ALA A 258 -0.79 -15.07 -1.14
C ALA A 258 -0.77 -16.60 -1.06
N LYS A 259 -0.96 -17.29 -2.18
CA LYS A 259 -0.94 -18.76 -2.24
C LYS A 259 0.46 -19.36 -2.09
N SER A 260 1.50 -18.74 -2.68
CA SER A 260 2.85 -19.32 -2.72
C SER A 260 3.78 -18.94 -1.55
N GLU A 261 3.55 -17.80 -0.88
CA GLU A 261 4.41 -17.33 0.21
C GLU A 261 3.69 -17.29 1.58
N SER A 262 2.38 -17.57 1.62
CA SER A 262 1.50 -17.39 2.78
C SER A 262 1.56 -15.96 3.34
N THR A 263 1.59 -14.96 2.44
CA THR A 263 1.67 -13.54 2.81
C THR A 263 0.55 -12.72 2.17
N PHE A 264 -0.09 -11.86 2.96
CA PHE A 264 -1.27 -11.11 2.53
C PHE A 264 -0.94 -9.68 2.13
N GLY A 265 -1.73 -9.15 1.19
CA GLY A 265 -1.93 -7.72 0.97
C GLY A 265 -3.43 -7.40 0.99
N LEU A 266 -3.79 -6.15 0.69
CA LEU A 266 -5.16 -5.65 0.84
C LEU A 266 -6.21 -6.42 0.03
N SER A 267 -5.92 -6.84 -1.22
CA SER A 267 -6.87 -7.61 -2.03
C SER A 267 -7.06 -9.06 -1.55
N THR A 268 -6.06 -9.61 -0.84
CA THR A 268 -6.07 -11.02 -0.39
C THR A 268 -6.33 -11.15 1.12
N ILE A 269 -6.62 -10.04 1.81
CA ILE A 269 -6.83 -10.03 3.26
C ILE A 269 -8.14 -10.74 3.60
N ARG A 270 -8.21 -11.37 4.78
CA ARG A 270 -9.37 -12.18 5.21
C ARG A 270 -10.14 -11.45 6.31
N GLY A 271 -11.41 -11.81 6.52
CA GLY A 271 -12.23 -11.23 7.60
C GLY A 271 -11.65 -11.42 9.01
N SER A 272 -10.88 -12.50 9.24
CA SER A 272 -10.15 -12.77 10.48
C SER A 272 -8.94 -11.86 10.73
N HIS A 273 -8.41 -11.21 9.69
CA HIS A 273 -7.31 -10.26 9.82
C HIS A 273 -7.79 -8.84 10.19
N VAL A 274 -9.09 -8.63 10.38
CA VAL A 274 -9.69 -7.29 10.49
C VAL A 274 -10.69 -7.19 11.63
N LYS A 275 -10.40 -6.33 12.62
CA LYS A 275 -11.34 -5.90 13.66
C LYS A 275 -11.85 -4.49 13.32
N VAL A 276 -13.14 -4.25 13.51
CA VAL A 276 -13.73 -2.91 13.42
C VAL A 276 -14.18 -2.53 14.82
N ASP A 277 -13.88 -1.30 15.21
CA ASP A 277 -14.32 -0.68 16.46
C ASP A 277 -14.75 0.76 16.14
N ARG A 278 -16.06 1.01 16.14
CA ARG A 278 -16.69 2.29 15.75
C ARG A 278 -16.21 2.78 14.37
N ASP A 279 -15.38 3.83 14.34
CA ASP A 279 -14.82 4.41 13.11
C ASP A 279 -13.37 3.97 12.84
N VAL A 280 -12.80 3.10 13.68
CA VAL A 280 -11.44 2.56 13.56
C VAL A 280 -11.47 1.14 13.01
N VAL A 281 -10.67 0.92 11.97
CA VAL A 281 -10.42 -0.40 11.40
C VAL A 281 -9.00 -0.83 11.73
N LEU A 282 -8.87 -1.94 12.46
CA LEU A 282 -7.61 -2.56 12.85
C LEU A 282 -7.33 -3.75 11.94
N PHE A 283 -6.14 -3.81 11.36
CA PHE A 283 -5.68 -4.88 10.48
C PHE A 283 -4.45 -5.54 11.06
N GLU A 284 -4.51 -6.86 11.29
CA GLU A 284 -3.39 -7.68 11.73
C GLU A 284 -3.19 -8.86 10.78
N TYR A 285 -2.03 -8.93 10.11
CA TYR A 285 -1.75 -9.96 9.12
C TYR A 285 -0.25 -10.18 8.89
N VAL A 286 0.11 -11.37 8.40
CA VAL A 286 1.47 -11.68 7.93
C VAL A 286 1.65 -11.12 6.51
N GLY A 287 2.43 -10.04 6.38
CA GLY A 287 2.70 -9.38 5.10
C GLY A 287 3.90 -9.97 4.35
N LYS A 288 4.23 -9.38 3.20
CA LYS A 288 5.38 -9.77 2.36
C LYS A 288 6.66 -9.93 3.20
N TRP A 289 7.47 -10.95 2.89
CA TRP A 289 8.64 -11.39 3.66
C TRP A 289 8.30 -11.94 5.06
N ARG A 290 7.07 -12.43 5.24
CA ARG A 290 6.52 -12.94 6.53
C ARG A 290 6.55 -11.92 7.68
N LYS A 291 6.70 -10.61 7.39
CA LYS A 291 6.71 -9.57 8.42
C LYS A 291 5.29 -9.32 8.92
N LYS A 292 5.02 -9.59 10.21
CA LYS A 292 3.79 -9.17 10.91
C LYS A 292 3.50 -7.69 10.60
N GLN A 293 2.27 -7.37 10.21
CA GLN A 293 1.77 -6.02 9.98
C GLN A 293 0.63 -5.76 10.97
N LYS A 294 0.72 -4.68 11.73
CA LYS A 294 -0.39 -4.08 12.47
C LYS A 294 -0.68 -2.70 11.87
N ARG A 295 -1.94 -2.38 11.58
CA ARG A 295 -2.37 -1.09 11.00
C ARG A 295 -3.70 -0.67 11.60
N ALA A 296 -3.81 0.60 11.99
CA ALA A 296 -5.09 1.22 12.34
C ALA A 296 -5.41 2.30 11.30
N VAL A 297 -6.67 2.35 10.84
CA VAL A 297 -7.19 3.44 10.00
C VAL A 297 -8.49 3.93 10.59
N ARG A 298 -8.56 5.22 10.95
CA ARG A 298 -9.79 5.87 11.41
C ARG A 298 -10.53 6.51 10.23
N ASP A 299 -11.55 5.84 9.72
CA ASP A 299 -12.38 6.30 8.61
C ASP A 299 -13.76 5.62 8.61
N HIS A 300 -14.78 6.33 9.09
CA HIS A 300 -16.15 5.83 9.25
C HIS A 300 -16.73 5.21 7.96
N ASP A 301 -16.56 5.87 6.81
CA ASP A 301 -17.07 5.36 5.52
C ASP A 301 -16.45 3.99 5.17
N VAL A 302 -15.16 3.80 5.48
CA VAL A 302 -14.45 2.54 5.26
C VAL A 302 -14.85 1.50 6.30
N ALA A 303 -15.02 1.87 7.56
CA ALA A 303 -15.48 0.99 8.63
C ALA A 303 -16.84 0.37 8.29
N THR A 304 -17.84 1.19 7.92
CA THR A 304 -19.17 0.71 7.51
C THR A 304 -19.11 -0.24 6.31
N ILE A 305 -18.27 0.05 5.30
CA ILE A 305 -18.11 -0.84 4.14
C ILE A 305 -17.47 -2.17 4.57
N ILE A 306 -16.48 -2.15 5.47
CA ILE A 306 -15.82 -3.37 5.95
C ILE A 306 -16.76 -4.22 6.80
N GLU A 307 -17.62 -3.64 7.63
CA GLU A 307 -18.67 -4.39 8.35
C GLU A 307 -19.66 -5.08 7.41
N GLN A 308 -20.04 -4.41 6.31
CA GLN A 308 -20.88 -5.00 5.26
C GLN A 308 -20.15 -6.15 4.55
N LEU A 309 -18.86 -5.99 4.26
CA LEU A 309 -18.02 -7.04 3.66
C LEU A 309 -17.83 -8.25 4.59
N LYS A 310 -17.61 -8.04 5.89
CA LYS A 310 -17.47 -9.13 6.89
C LYS A 310 -18.72 -10.00 7.01
N LYS A 311 -19.90 -9.52 6.59
CA LYS A 311 -21.17 -10.28 6.54
C LYS A 311 -21.29 -11.16 5.28
N LYS A 312 -20.42 -11.00 4.27
CA LYS A 312 -20.42 -11.82 3.05
C LYS A 312 -19.51 -13.06 3.24
N ARG A 313 -19.94 -14.23 2.74
CA ARG A 313 -19.17 -15.48 2.80
C ARG A 313 -17.97 -15.45 1.83
N GLY A 314 -16.84 -16.02 2.24
CA GLY A 314 -15.67 -16.25 1.40
C GLY A 314 -14.34 -16.12 2.16
N ALA A 315 -13.24 -16.51 1.53
CA ALA A 315 -11.91 -16.42 2.14
C ALA A 315 -11.35 -14.99 2.16
N GLU A 316 -11.43 -14.27 1.03
CA GLU A 316 -10.98 -12.89 0.88
C GLU A 316 -12.09 -11.90 1.29
N LEU A 317 -11.72 -10.80 1.96
CA LEU A 317 -12.65 -9.82 2.51
C LEU A 317 -13.24 -8.89 1.45
N PHE A 318 -12.40 -8.37 0.55
CA PHE A 318 -12.83 -7.37 -0.42
C PHE A 318 -13.51 -8.01 -1.62
N LYS A 319 -14.82 -7.82 -1.68
CA LYS A 319 -15.72 -8.30 -2.72
C LYS A 319 -16.62 -7.17 -3.18
N PHE A 320 -17.01 -7.15 -4.44
CA PHE A 320 -18.04 -6.26 -4.95
C PHE A 320 -19.14 -7.06 -5.63
N GLN A 321 -20.29 -6.43 -5.85
CA GLN A 321 -21.34 -6.99 -6.68
C GLN A 321 -21.37 -6.33 -8.05
N GLN A 322 -21.55 -7.16 -9.07
CA GLN A 322 -21.69 -6.75 -10.47
C GLN A 322 -22.67 -7.72 -11.15
N ASN A 323 -23.73 -7.17 -11.75
CA ASN A 323 -24.75 -7.93 -12.49
C ASN A 323 -25.33 -9.12 -11.67
N GLY A 324 -25.66 -8.88 -10.39
CA GLY A 324 -26.17 -9.89 -9.46
C GLY A 324 -25.15 -10.91 -8.94
N LYS A 325 -23.91 -10.90 -9.46
CA LYS A 325 -22.83 -11.82 -9.04
C LYS A 325 -21.88 -11.16 -8.05
N VAL A 326 -21.39 -11.94 -7.09
CA VAL A 326 -20.34 -11.51 -6.14
C VAL A 326 -18.97 -11.80 -6.78
N CYS A 327 -18.11 -10.79 -6.83
CA CYS A 327 -16.78 -10.89 -7.42
C CYS A 327 -15.70 -10.47 -6.41
N ASP A 328 -14.64 -11.27 -6.28
CA ASP A 328 -13.47 -10.92 -5.47
C ASP A 328 -12.71 -9.74 -6.10
N VAL A 329 -12.23 -8.81 -5.26
CA VAL A 329 -11.35 -7.74 -5.75
C VAL A 329 -9.95 -8.30 -5.99
N LYS A 330 -9.45 -8.12 -7.22
CA LYS A 330 -8.08 -8.46 -7.61
C LYS A 330 -7.26 -7.20 -7.80
N ASP A 331 -5.94 -7.35 -7.78
CA ASP A 331 -4.99 -6.24 -7.83
C ASP A 331 -5.15 -5.38 -9.09
N ARG A 332 -5.47 -6.00 -10.23
CA ARG A 332 -5.84 -5.30 -11.46
C ARG A 332 -7.02 -4.32 -11.28
N HIS A 333 -8.09 -4.69 -10.56
CA HIS A 333 -9.31 -3.87 -10.47
C HIS A 333 -9.05 -2.54 -9.74
N VAL A 334 -8.22 -2.55 -8.69
CA VAL A 334 -7.84 -1.33 -7.97
C VAL A 334 -6.91 -0.46 -8.82
N ASN A 335 -5.96 -1.06 -9.56
CA ASN A 335 -5.09 -0.29 -10.45
C ASN A 335 -5.88 0.31 -11.63
N GLU A 336 -6.80 -0.43 -12.24
CA GLU A 336 -7.75 0.07 -13.25
C GLU A 336 -8.55 1.28 -12.71
N TYR A 337 -9.04 1.19 -11.47
CA TYR A 337 -9.78 2.29 -10.82
C TYR A 337 -8.90 3.52 -10.54
N ILE A 338 -7.66 3.34 -10.06
CA ILE A 338 -6.70 4.46 -9.92
C ILE A 338 -6.44 5.11 -11.29
N GLN A 339 -6.18 4.28 -12.31
CA GLN A 339 -5.79 4.72 -13.65
C GLN A 339 -6.90 5.42 -14.42
N SER A 340 -8.17 5.10 -14.15
CA SER A 340 -9.32 5.79 -14.73
C SER A 340 -9.54 7.20 -14.17
N ILE A 341 -8.86 7.55 -13.08
CA ILE A 341 -9.02 8.84 -12.38
C ILE A 341 -7.81 9.75 -12.55
N ILE A 342 -6.59 9.21 -12.44
CA ILE A 342 -5.33 9.98 -12.50
C ILE A 342 -4.40 9.58 -13.64
N GLY A 343 -4.84 8.71 -14.55
CA GLY A 343 -4.10 8.33 -15.75
C GLY A 343 -3.38 6.99 -15.65
N ARG A 344 -3.18 6.35 -16.81
CA ARG A 344 -2.67 4.97 -16.96
C ARG A 344 -1.26 4.73 -16.41
N ASP A 345 -0.52 5.79 -16.16
CA ASP A 345 0.85 5.67 -15.68
C ASP A 345 0.92 5.33 -14.19
N PHE A 346 -0.07 5.69 -13.37
CA PHE A 346 -0.03 5.47 -11.92
C PHE A 346 -0.63 4.12 -11.48
N THR A 347 -0.24 3.70 -10.27
CA THR A 347 -0.59 2.41 -9.68
C THR A 347 -0.66 2.51 -8.15
N ALA A 348 -1.17 1.47 -7.49
CA ALA A 348 -1.15 1.36 -6.03
C ALA A 348 0.27 1.44 -5.41
N LYS A 349 1.35 1.23 -6.20
CA LYS A 349 2.74 1.37 -5.73
C LYS A 349 3.12 2.84 -5.51
N ASP A 350 2.55 3.77 -6.27
CA ASP A 350 2.97 5.16 -6.29
C ASP A 350 2.61 5.88 -4.98
N PHE A 351 1.44 5.58 -4.39
CA PHE A 351 1.06 5.99 -3.02
C PHE A 351 2.16 5.70 -1.99
N ARG A 352 2.79 4.52 -2.05
CA ARG A 352 3.86 4.14 -1.12
C ARG A 352 5.19 4.84 -1.41
N THR A 353 5.39 5.36 -2.63
CA THR A 353 6.57 6.18 -2.97
C THR A 353 6.36 7.64 -2.57
N TRP A 354 5.13 8.14 -2.73
CA TRP A 354 4.70 9.41 -2.17
C TRP A 354 4.81 9.42 -0.64
N ALA A 355 4.15 8.46 0.03
CA ALA A 355 4.18 8.31 1.48
C ALA A 355 5.60 8.09 2.02
N GLY A 356 6.44 7.29 1.34
CA GLY A 356 7.84 7.13 1.75
C GLY A 356 8.63 8.43 1.68
N THR A 357 8.39 9.24 0.67
CA THR A 357 9.03 10.56 0.55
C THR A 357 8.49 11.54 1.60
N LEU A 358 7.18 11.56 1.83
CA LEU A 358 6.49 12.42 2.80
C LEU A 358 6.83 12.09 4.26
N LEU A 359 6.77 10.82 4.66
CA LEU A 359 7.15 10.40 6.01
C LEU A 359 8.63 10.68 6.28
N CYS A 360 9.50 10.48 5.28
CA CYS A 360 10.91 10.82 5.42
C CYS A 360 11.12 12.34 5.52
N SER A 361 10.42 13.15 4.75
CA SER A 361 10.54 14.62 4.81
C SER A 361 10.02 15.18 6.14
N ILE A 362 8.89 14.67 6.65
CA ILE A 362 8.36 15.00 7.98
C ILE A 362 9.37 14.59 9.07
N ALA A 363 9.88 13.36 9.02
CA ALA A 363 10.87 12.89 9.99
C ALA A 363 12.18 13.70 9.97
N LEU A 364 12.61 14.18 8.80
CA LEU A 364 13.77 15.07 8.66
C LEU A 364 13.51 16.48 9.20
N ALA A 365 12.29 17.01 9.07
CA ALA A 365 11.92 18.37 9.50
C ALA A 365 11.48 18.47 10.97
N LEU A 366 11.06 17.36 11.58
CA LEU A 366 10.92 17.23 13.03
C LEU A 366 12.27 17.19 13.75
N GLN A 367 13.34 16.89 13.02
CA GLN A 367 14.70 17.12 13.46
C GLN A 367 15.15 18.50 12.97
N GLU A 368 16.02 19.15 13.71
CA GLU A 368 16.67 20.34 13.20
C GLU A 368 17.61 19.98 12.04
N GLN A 369 18.11 21.00 11.34
CA GLN A 369 19.16 20.75 10.37
C GLN A 369 20.45 20.34 11.10
N GLY A 370 21.11 19.28 10.61
CA GLY A 370 22.38 18.84 11.20
C GLY A 370 23.49 19.83 10.86
N ALA A 371 24.23 20.31 11.85
CA ALA A 371 25.27 21.32 11.66
C ALA A 371 26.39 20.79 10.74
N SER A 372 26.85 19.55 10.99
CA SER A 372 27.90 18.91 10.21
C SER A 372 27.37 17.91 9.16
N LYS A 373 28.19 17.64 8.13
CA LYS A 373 27.90 16.57 7.12
C LYS A 373 27.68 15.21 7.78
N ALA A 374 28.47 14.89 8.82
CA ALA A 374 28.35 13.64 9.58
C ALA A 374 27.02 13.57 10.33
N GLU A 375 26.59 14.67 10.94
CA GLU A 375 25.31 14.75 11.62
C GLU A 375 24.13 14.64 10.66
N ARG A 376 24.16 15.33 9.51
CA ARG A 376 23.12 15.17 8.48
C ARG A 376 23.01 13.72 8.02
N LYS A 377 24.14 13.03 7.82
CA LYS A 377 24.17 11.58 7.51
C LYS A 377 23.56 10.72 8.63
N ARG A 378 23.73 11.09 9.91
CA ARG A 378 23.14 10.41 11.08
C ARG A 378 21.62 10.62 11.16
N ARG A 379 21.17 11.88 11.08
CA ARG A 379 19.75 12.28 11.10
C ARG A 379 18.98 11.62 9.93
N LEU A 380 19.54 11.68 8.71
CA LEU A 380 19.02 11.00 7.53
C LEU A 380 18.84 9.48 7.69
N ARG A 381 19.81 8.79 8.29
CA ARG A 381 19.67 7.35 8.58
C ARG A 381 18.48 7.08 9.50
N LYS A 382 18.32 7.85 10.59
CA LYS A 382 17.20 7.72 11.53
C LYS A 382 15.84 7.96 10.84
N ALA A 383 15.73 8.99 10.01
CA ALA A 383 14.52 9.27 9.24
C ALA A 383 14.17 8.15 8.24
N ILE A 384 15.16 7.57 7.55
CA ILE A 384 14.97 6.43 6.65
C ILE A 384 14.50 5.19 7.42
N THR A 385 15.07 4.92 8.60
CA THR A 385 14.69 3.76 9.45
C THR A 385 13.24 3.89 9.92
N ALA A 386 12.85 5.03 10.50
CA ALA A 386 11.46 5.28 10.92
C ALA A 386 10.47 5.17 9.74
N THR A 387 10.84 5.69 8.57
CA THR A 387 10.05 5.54 7.33
C THR A 387 9.93 4.07 6.90
N ALA A 388 11.00 3.28 7.05
CA ALA A 388 11.01 1.87 6.67
C ALA A 388 10.14 1.01 7.60
N GLU A 389 10.15 1.29 8.91
CA GLU A 389 9.25 0.71 9.89
C GLU A 389 7.80 1.03 9.53
N GLN A 390 7.47 2.30 9.38
CA GLN A 390 6.14 2.77 8.99
C GLN A 390 5.66 2.14 7.68
N LEU A 391 6.53 1.94 6.68
CA LEU A 391 6.13 1.29 5.43
C LEU A 391 6.19 -0.26 5.45
N GLY A 392 6.67 -0.90 6.51
CA GLY A 392 6.91 -2.35 6.53
C GLY A 392 7.95 -2.75 5.46
N ASN A 393 9.15 -2.18 5.54
CA ASN A 393 10.29 -2.34 4.65
C ASN A 393 11.59 -2.54 5.46
N THR A 394 12.68 -2.93 4.81
CA THR A 394 14.04 -2.71 5.33
C THR A 394 14.52 -1.29 4.98
N PRO A 395 15.41 -0.66 5.75
CA PRO A 395 15.93 0.69 5.44
C PRO A 395 16.54 0.82 4.04
N ALA A 396 17.29 -0.20 3.59
CA ALA A 396 17.90 -0.21 2.26
C ALA A 396 16.85 -0.22 1.12
N VAL A 397 15.79 -1.03 1.26
CA VAL A 397 14.68 -1.07 0.30
C VAL A 397 13.86 0.23 0.35
N CYS A 398 13.65 0.79 1.55
CA CYS A 398 12.96 2.06 1.73
C CYS A 398 13.69 3.21 1.00
N ARG A 399 14.98 3.39 1.29
CA ARG A 399 15.85 4.41 0.66
C ARG A 399 15.85 4.33 -0.86
N SER A 400 16.09 3.14 -1.42
CA SER A 400 16.23 2.94 -2.86
C SER A 400 14.90 3.04 -3.61
N SER A 401 13.84 2.46 -3.06
CA SER A 401 12.61 2.18 -3.82
C SER A 401 11.45 3.10 -3.48
N TYR A 402 11.35 3.60 -2.25
CA TYR A 402 10.18 4.32 -1.74
C TYR A 402 10.43 5.79 -1.37
N ILE A 403 11.68 6.20 -1.15
CA ILE A 403 12.03 7.61 -0.91
C ILE A 403 12.51 8.24 -2.23
N CYS A 404 12.08 9.46 -2.54
CA CYS A 404 12.60 10.23 -3.67
C CYS A 404 14.11 10.54 -3.45
N PRO A 405 15.01 10.20 -4.38
CA PRO A 405 16.45 10.47 -4.22
C PRO A 405 16.75 11.97 -4.03
N ARG A 406 16.00 12.85 -4.71
CA ARG A 406 16.16 14.31 -4.60
C ARG A 406 16.04 14.81 -3.16
N LEU A 407 15.09 14.26 -2.38
CA LEU A 407 14.91 14.57 -0.95
C LEU A 407 16.20 14.32 -0.16
N ILE A 408 16.87 13.21 -0.48
CA ILE A 408 18.09 12.76 0.19
C ILE A 408 19.28 13.63 -0.19
N ASP A 409 19.42 13.95 -1.49
CA ASP A 409 20.48 14.80 -2.02
C ASP A 409 20.45 16.19 -1.36
N GLU A 410 19.31 16.86 -1.43
CA GLU A 410 19.12 18.24 -0.94
C GLU A 410 19.34 18.35 0.58
N TYR A 411 18.81 17.39 1.36
CA TYR A 411 19.07 17.35 2.80
C TYR A 411 20.57 17.16 3.10
N THR A 412 21.25 16.29 2.34
CA THR A 412 22.69 16.01 2.54
C THR A 412 23.54 17.25 2.19
N SER A 413 23.21 17.93 1.08
CA SER A 413 23.83 19.19 0.65
C SER A 413 23.65 20.34 1.63
N GLY A 414 22.65 20.25 2.52
CA GLY A 414 22.38 21.31 3.50
C GLY A 414 21.33 22.32 3.06
N ARG A 415 20.42 21.99 2.13
CA ARG A 415 19.22 22.81 1.95
C ARG A 415 18.31 22.69 3.19
N PRO A 416 17.88 23.80 3.81
CA PRO A 416 16.97 23.76 4.95
C PRO A 416 15.64 23.09 4.62
N PHE A 417 15.11 22.30 5.56
CA PHE A 417 13.83 21.57 5.44
C PHE A 417 12.70 22.22 6.24
N GLU A 418 12.85 23.49 6.59
CA GLU A 418 11.97 24.21 7.54
C GLU A 418 10.53 24.40 7.05
N MET A 419 10.31 24.22 5.74
CA MET A 419 9.00 24.28 5.08
C MET A 419 7.93 23.33 5.64
N LEU A 420 8.32 22.31 6.43
CA LEU A 420 7.42 21.34 7.05
C LEU A 420 7.16 21.58 8.55
N ARG A 421 7.75 22.64 9.15
CA ARG A 421 7.79 22.81 10.61
C ARG A 421 6.53 23.45 11.23
N LYS A 422 5.54 23.87 10.40
CA LYS A 422 4.32 24.60 10.82
C LYS A 422 2.99 23.86 10.55
N THR A 423 2.79 22.68 11.18
CA THR A 423 1.50 22.30 11.79
C THR A 423 1.65 21.13 12.76
N ARG A 424 1.19 21.27 14.01
CA ARG A 424 1.29 20.22 15.06
C ARG A 424 -0.01 19.43 15.34
N ARG A 425 -1.07 19.61 14.54
CA ARG A 425 -2.42 19.08 14.83
C ARG A 425 -3.18 18.56 13.60
N GLY A 426 -2.55 17.77 12.74
CA GLY A 426 -3.19 17.21 11.53
C GLY A 426 -2.72 15.80 11.18
N ASN A 427 -3.60 15.03 10.54
CA ASN A 427 -3.18 13.80 9.84
C ASN A 427 -2.36 14.20 8.59
N PRO A 428 -1.23 13.53 8.30
CA PRO A 428 -0.36 13.90 7.17
C PRO A 428 -0.99 13.64 5.80
N VAL A 429 -2.19 13.06 5.75
CA VAL A 429 -2.96 12.67 4.55
C VAL A 429 -4.35 13.30 4.64
N SER A 430 -4.73 14.13 3.65
CA SER A 430 -6.06 14.76 3.57
C SER A 430 -7.08 13.87 2.85
N ARG A 431 -8.37 13.99 3.18
CA ARG A 431 -9.46 13.20 2.55
C ARG A 431 -9.97 13.74 1.20
N THR A 432 -9.64 14.97 0.80
CA THR A 432 -10.11 15.61 -0.47
C THR A 432 -9.11 16.53 -1.17
N GLY A 433 -8.00 16.89 -0.52
CA GLY A 433 -6.96 17.73 -1.09
C GLY A 433 -5.59 17.19 -0.70
N LEU A 434 -4.62 18.08 -0.60
CA LEU A 434 -3.34 17.82 0.06
C LEU A 434 -3.38 18.33 1.51
N SER A 435 -2.75 17.60 2.43
CA SER A 435 -2.39 18.11 3.76
C SER A 435 -1.39 19.28 3.66
N ILE A 436 -1.07 19.93 4.77
CA ILE A 436 -0.08 21.02 4.78
C ILE A 436 1.31 20.45 4.50
N GLU A 437 1.60 19.28 5.05
CA GLU A 437 2.83 18.52 4.86
C GLU A 437 2.99 18.09 3.39
N GLU A 438 1.91 17.63 2.75
CA GLU A 438 1.89 17.28 1.33
C GLU A 438 2.07 18.50 0.42
N LYS A 439 1.44 19.64 0.73
CA LYS A 439 1.63 20.91 -0.01
C LYS A 439 3.08 21.39 0.08
N ALA A 440 3.65 21.36 1.28
CA ALA A 440 5.03 21.78 1.54
C ALA A 440 6.04 20.86 0.85
N LEU A 441 5.84 19.54 0.92
CA LEU A 441 6.65 18.59 0.14
C LEU A 441 6.54 18.86 -1.36
N LEU A 442 5.32 19.05 -1.87
CA LEU A 442 5.11 19.26 -3.30
C LEU A 442 5.78 20.56 -3.79
N LYS A 443 5.70 21.64 -3.01
CA LYS A 443 6.40 22.90 -3.28
C LYS A 443 7.92 22.68 -3.32
N PHE A 444 8.49 22.06 -2.29
CA PHE A 444 9.92 21.73 -2.22
C PHE A 444 10.39 20.87 -3.41
N LEU A 445 9.61 19.85 -3.80
CA LEU A 445 9.95 19.00 -4.93
C LEU A 445 9.85 19.75 -6.27
N ARG A 446 8.90 20.68 -6.44
CA ARG A 446 8.80 21.54 -7.64
C ARG A 446 9.98 22.52 -7.75
N GLU A 447 10.34 23.18 -6.65
CA GLU A 447 11.48 24.11 -6.59
C GLU A 447 12.78 23.38 -6.95
N THR A 448 12.99 22.18 -6.40
CA THR A 448 14.18 21.35 -6.71
C THR A 448 14.20 20.77 -8.12
N ILE A 449 13.10 20.79 -8.90
CA ILE A 449 13.10 20.62 -10.37
C ILE A 449 13.58 21.90 -11.04
N ALA A 450 12.97 23.04 -10.69
CA ALA A 450 13.24 24.33 -11.32
C ALA A 450 14.72 24.74 -11.20
N ASP A 451 15.30 24.59 -10.01
CA ASP A 451 16.72 24.86 -9.76
C ASP A 451 17.64 24.04 -10.67
N ARG A 452 17.31 22.76 -10.89
CA ARG A 452 18.09 21.84 -11.74
C ARG A 452 18.01 22.18 -13.23
N ARG A 453 16.93 22.82 -13.68
CA ARG A 453 16.82 23.35 -15.06
C ARG A 453 17.67 24.60 -15.26
N ARG A 454 17.86 25.40 -14.20
CA ARG A 454 18.69 26.61 -14.20
C ARG A 454 20.18 26.30 -14.02
N ALA A 455 20.51 25.31 -13.20
CA ALA A 455 21.87 24.83 -12.96
C ALA A 455 21.93 23.29 -13.11
N PRO A 456 22.04 22.78 -14.35
CA PRO A 456 22.30 21.36 -14.57
C PRO A 456 23.65 20.99 -13.95
N ARG A 457 23.67 19.89 -13.18
CA ARG A 457 24.89 19.41 -12.53
C ARG A 457 25.89 18.98 -13.61
N ALA A 458 27.15 19.42 -13.49
CA ALA A 458 28.25 18.88 -14.29
C ALA A 458 28.24 17.35 -14.20
N ALA A 459 28.37 16.67 -15.34
CA ALA A 459 28.37 15.22 -15.39
C ALA A 459 29.59 14.68 -14.62
N ALA A 460 29.33 13.69 -13.76
CA ALA A 460 30.32 13.02 -12.91
C ALA A 460 30.29 11.51 -13.18
#